data_AF-A0A1E3RSF9-F1
#
_entry.id   AF-A0A1E3RSF9-F1
#
_cell.length_a   1.000
_cell.length_b   1.000
_cell.length_c   1.000
_cell.angle_alpha   90.00
_cell.angle_beta   90.00
_cell.angle_gamma   90.00
#
_symmetry.space_group_name_H-M   'P 1'
#
loop_
_entity.id
_entity.type
_entity.pdbx_description
1 polymer ?
#
loop_
_entity_poly.entity_id
_entity_poly.type
_entity_poly.pdbx_seq_one_letter_code
_entity_poly.pdbx_strand_id
1 'polypeptide(L)'
;MMAVESRPTADASIGELMGQLSTQTSRLIRDEMRLAQKEFQEAARHAGIGAGLFSVAGLLAFFGVATFITAGIAALSLVLPVWAAALIVGAVLFVAAGIAALIGRKQTNEVTPPAPRTVETVKADIEELKEARS
;
A
#
# COMPACT_ATOMS: atom_id res chain seq x y z
N MET A 1 36.59 47.35 -47.18
CA MET A 1 35.13 47.57 -47.18
C MET A 1 34.55 46.72 -48.30
N MET A 2 33.52 45.87 -48.19
CA MET A 2 32.80 45.18 -47.11
C MET A 2 31.86 44.22 -47.86
N ALA A 3 31.69 42.98 -47.43
CA ALA A 3 30.45 42.22 -47.62
C ALA A 3 30.47 41.02 -46.68
N VAL A 4 30.12 41.27 -45.42
CA VAL A 4 29.71 40.20 -44.52
C VAL A 4 28.34 39.76 -45.02
N GLU A 5 28.27 38.56 -45.59
CA GLU A 5 27.04 37.94 -46.04
C GLU A 5 26.23 37.54 -44.79
N SER A 6 25.39 38.47 -44.34
CA SER A 6 24.43 38.27 -43.25
C SER A 6 23.38 37.26 -43.71
N ARG A 7 23.58 35.98 -43.30
CA ARG A 7 22.54 34.96 -43.37
C ARG A 7 21.28 35.52 -42.70
N PRO A 8 20.11 35.50 -43.36
CA PRO A 8 18.89 35.97 -42.74
C PRO A 8 18.62 35.09 -41.52
N THR A 9 18.79 35.64 -40.33
CA THR A 9 18.18 35.09 -39.12
C THR A 9 16.69 35.23 -39.32
N ALA A 10 16.06 34.16 -39.81
CA ALA A 10 14.62 34.05 -39.85
C ALA A 10 14.12 34.20 -38.41
N ASP A 11 13.56 35.37 -38.10
CA ASP A 11 12.75 35.58 -36.92
C ASP A 11 11.67 34.50 -36.93
N ALA A 12 11.80 33.51 -36.05
CA ALA A 12 10.80 32.46 -35.92
C ALA A 12 9.45 33.15 -35.70
N SER A 13 8.48 32.90 -36.59
CA SER A 13 7.17 33.50 -36.47
C SER A 13 6.54 33.10 -35.12
N ILE A 14 5.72 33.97 -34.51
CA ILE A 14 5.04 33.66 -33.25
C ILE A 14 4.25 32.33 -33.33
N GLY A 15 3.74 31.99 -34.51
CA GLY A 15 3.08 30.70 -34.76
C GLY A 15 4.03 29.49 -34.64
N GLU A 16 5.29 29.63 -35.03
CA GLU A 16 6.29 28.57 -34.98
C GLU A 16 6.81 28.34 -33.56
N LEU A 17 6.99 29.41 -32.77
CA LEU A 17 7.32 29.30 -31.34
C LEU A 17 6.19 28.65 -30.56
N MET A 18 4.93 28.98 -30.86
CA MET A 18 3.78 28.39 -30.19
C MET A 18 3.59 26.90 -30.56
N GLY A 19 3.89 26.53 -31.81
CA GLY A 19 3.98 25.13 -32.23
C GLY A 19 5.08 24.35 -31.49
N GLN A 20 6.25 24.96 -31.29
CA GLN A 20 7.35 24.35 -30.55
C GLN A 20 7.04 24.18 -29.06
N LEU A 21 6.41 25.16 -28.41
CA LEU A 21 5.97 25.07 -27.01
C LEU A 21 4.92 23.98 -26.82
N SER A 22 3.89 23.93 -27.68
CA SER A 22 2.88 22.87 -27.65
C SER A 22 3.50 21.48 -27.79
N THR A 23 4.47 21.34 -28.70
CA THR A 23 5.18 20.08 -28.92
C THR A 23 6.09 19.71 -27.73
N GLN A 24 6.69 20.68 -27.04
CA GLN A 24 7.49 20.43 -25.83
C GLN A 24 6.61 20.05 -24.64
N THR A 25 5.49 20.74 -24.42
CA THR A 25 4.53 20.40 -23.37
C THR A 25 3.95 19.00 -23.58
N SER A 26 3.60 18.64 -24.81
CA SER A 26 3.11 17.30 -25.14
C SER A 26 4.17 16.21 -24.89
N ARG A 27 5.45 16.51 -25.15
CA ARG A 27 6.58 15.63 -24.81
C ARG A 27 6.74 15.47 -23.30
N LEU A 28 6.74 16.57 -22.56
CA LEU A 28 6.89 16.57 -21.11
C LEU A 28 5.78 15.75 -20.42
N ILE A 29 4.52 15.97 -20.80
CA ILE A 29 3.39 15.19 -20.26
C ILE A 29 3.60 13.70 -20.52
N ARG A 30 4.04 13.33 -21.72
CA ARG A 30 4.28 11.92 -22.07
C ARG A 30 5.44 11.32 -21.28
N ASP A 31 6.46 12.10 -20.99
CA ASP A 31 7.61 11.66 -20.20
C ASP A 31 7.25 11.54 -18.71
N GLU A 32 6.44 12.44 -18.17
CA GLU A 32 5.92 12.36 -16.79
C GLU A 32 5.02 11.13 -16.62
N MET A 33 4.15 10.83 -17.59
CA MET A 33 3.37 9.59 -17.59
C MET A 33 4.27 8.35 -17.63
N ARG A 34 5.34 8.37 -18.42
CA ARG A 34 6.30 7.25 -18.49
C ARG A 34 7.04 7.09 -17.17
N LEU A 35 7.39 8.18 -16.50
CA LEU A 35 8.03 8.14 -15.19
C LEU A 35 7.08 7.58 -14.13
N ALA A 36 5.86 8.13 -14.04
CA ALA A 36 4.82 7.63 -13.15
C ALA A 36 4.51 6.14 -13.41
N GLN A 37 4.49 5.70 -14.67
CA GLN A 37 4.29 4.30 -15.02
C GLN A 37 5.46 3.42 -14.53
N LYS A 38 6.70 3.90 -14.60
CA LYS A 38 7.87 3.18 -14.07
C LYS A 38 7.81 3.07 -12.55
N GLU A 39 7.57 4.18 -11.85
CA GLU A 39 7.44 4.17 -10.39
C GLU A 39 6.30 3.27 -9.93
N PHE A 40 5.15 3.31 -10.62
CA PHE A 40 4.04 2.42 -10.36
C PHE A 40 4.40 0.95 -10.60
N GLN A 41 5.11 0.62 -11.69
CA GLN A 41 5.57 -0.75 -11.95
C GLN A 41 6.55 -1.24 -10.88
N GLU A 42 7.48 -0.39 -10.45
CA GLU A 42 8.41 -0.72 -9.38
C GLU A 42 7.70 -0.93 -8.05
N ALA A 43 6.75 -0.05 -7.70
CA ALA A 43 5.92 -0.20 -6.52
C ALA A 43 5.07 -1.48 -6.59
N ALA A 44 4.42 -1.74 -7.73
CA ALA A 44 3.61 -2.94 -7.96
C ALA A 44 4.46 -4.22 -7.90
N ARG A 45 5.69 -4.19 -8.41
CA ARG A 45 6.62 -5.33 -8.35
C ARG A 45 7.02 -5.63 -6.90
N HIS A 46 7.41 -4.62 -6.14
CA HIS A 46 7.78 -4.81 -4.73
C HIS A 46 6.59 -5.26 -3.88
N ALA A 47 5.42 -4.64 -4.08
CA ALA A 47 4.19 -5.05 -3.43
C ALA A 47 3.80 -6.49 -3.81
N GLY A 48 3.92 -6.87 -5.09
CA GLY A 48 3.62 -8.20 -5.58
C GLY A 48 4.54 -9.29 -5.03
N ILE A 49 5.86 -9.03 -5.01
CA ILE A 49 6.84 -9.94 -4.40
C ILE A 49 6.58 -10.07 -2.90
N GLY A 50 6.33 -8.95 -2.21
CA GLY A 50 5.99 -8.93 -0.79
C GLY A 50 4.73 -9.75 -0.50
N ALA A 51 3.64 -9.48 -1.20
CA ALA A 51 2.38 -10.23 -1.07
C ALA A 51 2.57 -11.72 -1.37
N GLY A 52 3.35 -12.07 -2.40
CA GLY A 52 3.68 -13.46 -2.74
C GLY A 52 4.44 -14.17 -1.62
N LEU A 53 5.51 -13.56 -1.10
CA LEU A 53 6.31 -14.13 -0.02
C LEU A 53 5.51 -14.25 1.29
N PHE A 54 4.73 -13.23 1.65
CA PHE A 54 3.85 -13.29 2.82
C PHE A 54 2.78 -14.37 2.68
N SER A 55 2.24 -14.59 1.48
CA SER A 55 1.29 -15.67 1.23
C SER A 55 1.93 -17.04 1.45
N VAL A 56 3.12 -17.28 0.89
CA VAL A 56 3.85 -18.54 1.08
C VAL A 56 4.24 -18.75 2.54
N ALA A 57 4.76 -17.71 3.20
CA ALA A 57 5.10 -17.77 4.62
C ALA A 57 3.87 -18.08 5.49
N GLY A 58 2.72 -17.45 5.19
CA GLY A 58 1.46 -17.71 5.86
C GLY A 58 0.98 -19.16 5.70
N LEU A 59 1.05 -19.70 4.48
CA LEU A 59 0.71 -21.10 4.21
C LEU A 59 1.65 -22.07 4.95
N LEU A 60 2.96 -21.83 4.90
CA LEU A 60 3.95 -22.65 5.61
C LEU A 60 3.73 -22.60 7.13
N ALA A 61 3.47 -21.42 7.69
CA ALA A 61 3.14 -21.26 9.10
C ALA A 61 1.85 -22.02 9.47
N PHE A 62 0.81 -21.94 8.62
CA PHE A 62 -0.44 -22.67 8.81
C PHE A 62 -0.21 -24.19 8.85
N PHE A 63 0.51 -24.75 7.87
CA PHE A 63 0.83 -26.18 7.85
C PHE A 63 1.76 -26.58 9.00
N GLY A 64 2.71 -25.73 9.41
CA GLY A 64 3.57 -25.96 10.56
C GLY A 64 2.77 -26.09 11.86
N VAL A 65 1.83 -25.16 12.10
CA VAL A 65 0.92 -25.21 13.25
C VAL A 65 0.05 -26.47 13.20
N ALA A 66 -0.54 -26.81 12.05
CA ALA A 66 -1.34 -28.02 11.89
C ALA A 66 -0.52 -29.31 12.18
N THR A 67 0.75 -29.32 11.77
CA THR A 67 1.68 -30.43 12.04
C THR A 67 1.96 -30.56 13.54
N PHE A 68 2.21 -29.46 14.25
CA PHE A 68 2.41 -29.50 15.71
C PHE A 68 1.15 -29.90 16.48
N ILE A 69 -0.03 -29.46 16.03
CA ILE A 69 -1.30 -29.92 16.60
C ILE A 69 -1.43 -31.43 16.45
N THR A 70 -1.17 -31.95 15.25
CA THR A 70 -1.21 -33.39 14.96
C THR A 70 -0.19 -34.15 15.81
N ALA A 71 1.03 -33.64 15.94
CA ALA A 71 2.07 -34.23 16.79
C ALA A 71 1.66 -34.26 18.27
N GLY A 72 1.04 -33.20 18.78
CA GLY A 72 0.51 -33.15 20.15
C GLY A 72 -0.59 -34.18 20.39
N ILE A 73 -1.52 -34.32 19.43
CA ILE A 73 -2.56 -35.36 19.47
C ILE A 73 -1.92 -36.75 19.46
N ALA A 74 -0.96 -37.00 18.56
CA ALA A 74 -0.27 -38.27 18.46
C ALA A 74 0.48 -38.62 19.77
N ALA A 75 1.17 -37.65 20.37
CA ALA A 75 1.87 -37.85 21.64
C ALA A 75 0.91 -38.19 22.78
N LEU A 76 -0.21 -37.47 22.91
CA LEU A 76 -1.24 -37.79 23.92
C LEU A 76 -1.94 -39.11 23.64
N SER A 77 -2.05 -39.50 22.37
CA SER A 77 -2.68 -40.78 22.00
C SER A 77 -1.88 -42.02 22.44
N LEU A 78 -0.63 -41.85 22.88
CA LEU A 78 0.16 -42.91 23.49
C LEU A 78 -0.40 -43.37 24.85
N VAL A 79 -1.16 -42.51 25.53
CA VAL A 79 -1.71 -42.76 26.87
C VAL A 79 -3.23 -42.62 26.97
N LEU A 80 -3.88 -42.04 25.95
CA LEU A 80 -5.32 -41.80 25.87
C LEU A 80 -5.87 -42.22 24.50
N PRO A 81 -7.18 -42.51 24.36
CA PRO A 81 -7.76 -42.72 23.05
C PRO A 81 -7.70 -41.45 22.21
N VAL A 82 -7.54 -41.61 20.88
CA VAL A 82 -7.31 -40.49 19.95
C VAL A 82 -8.37 -39.39 20.03
N TRP A 83 -9.63 -39.75 20.29
CA TRP A 83 -10.72 -38.78 20.42
C TRP A 83 -10.55 -37.88 21.65
N ALA A 84 -10.08 -38.42 22.78
CA ALA A 84 -9.86 -37.65 24.00
C ALA A 84 -8.63 -36.75 23.85
N ALA A 85 -7.55 -37.25 23.25
CA ALA A 85 -6.38 -36.45 22.90
C ALA A 85 -6.74 -35.26 22.00
N ALA A 86 -7.53 -35.50 20.95
CA ALA A 86 -7.99 -34.45 20.04
C ALA A 86 -8.85 -33.39 20.75
N LEU A 87 -9.75 -33.80 21.65
CA LEU A 87 -10.57 -32.86 22.43
C LEU A 87 -9.72 -32.00 23.37
N ILE A 88 -8.72 -32.57 24.03
CA ILE A 88 -7.83 -31.82 24.94
C ILE A 88 -7.03 -30.78 24.15
N VAL A 89 -6.39 -31.17 23.05
CA VAL A 89 -5.62 -30.24 22.22
C VAL A 89 -6.54 -29.16 21.64
N GLY A 90 -7.72 -29.54 21.14
CA GLY A 90 -8.73 -28.60 20.65
C GLY A 90 -9.16 -27.59 21.71
N ALA A 91 -9.43 -28.03 22.94
CA ALA A 91 -9.81 -27.15 24.04
C ALA A 91 -8.71 -26.12 24.35
N VAL A 92 -7.44 -26.56 24.41
CA VAL A 92 -6.30 -25.65 24.62
C VAL A 92 -6.21 -24.60 23.52
N LEU A 93 -6.39 -25.00 22.25
CA LEU A 93 -6.38 -24.07 21.12
C LEU A 93 -7.54 -23.07 21.18
N PHE A 94 -8.75 -23.50 21.53
CA PHE A 94 -9.88 -22.58 21.68
C PHE A 94 -9.70 -21.58 22.81
N VAL A 95 -9.11 -21.99 23.93
CA VAL A 95 -8.75 -21.07 25.02
C VAL A 95 -7.72 -20.04 24.54
N ALA A 96 -6.65 -20.50 23.87
CA ALA A 96 -5.64 -19.60 23.30
C ALA A 96 -6.24 -18.62 22.28
N ALA A 97 -7.11 -19.11 21.39
CA ALA A 97 -7.82 -18.29 20.40
C ALA A 97 -8.75 -17.26 21.08
N GLY A 98 -9.47 -17.65 22.13
CA GLY A 98 -10.29 -16.74 22.93
C GLY A 98 -9.46 -15.63 23.57
N ILE A 99 -8.32 -15.96 24.17
CA ILE A 99 -7.38 -14.98 24.76
C ILE A 99 -6.85 -14.04 23.68
N ALA A 100 -6.39 -14.57 22.55
CA ALA A 100 -5.89 -13.77 21.44
C ALA A 100 -6.98 -12.83 20.88
N ALA A 101 -8.22 -13.29 20.75
CA ALA A 101 -9.35 -12.49 20.32
C ALA A 101 -9.67 -11.35 21.31
N LEU A 102 -9.62 -11.63 22.62
CA LEU A 102 -9.82 -10.60 23.65
C LEU A 102 -8.72 -9.54 23.62
N ILE A 103 -7.46 -9.95 23.47
CA ILE A 103 -6.31 -9.04 23.35
C ILE A 103 -6.41 -8.21 22.07
N GLY A 104 -6.73 -8.85 20.94
CA GLY A 104 -6.93 -8.18 19.66
C GLY A 104 -8.03 -7.12 19.74
N ARG A 105 -9.17 -7.48 20.35
CA ARG A 105 -10.29 -6.54 20.56
C ARG A 105 -9.89 -5.34 21.43
N LYS A 106 -9.09 -5.56 22.47
CA LYS A 106 -8.58 -4.45 23.31
C LYS A 106 -7.68 -3.51 22.50
N GLN A 107 -6.74 -4.06 21.75
CA GLN A 107 -5.85 -3.25 20.91
C GLN A 107 -6.61 -2.48 19.84
N THR A 108 -7.60 -3.08 19.17
CA THR A 108 -8.43 -2.37 18.19
C THR A 108 -9.28 -1.26 18.80
N ASN A 109 -9.70 -1.41 20.07
CA ASN A 109 -10.43 -0.37 20.79
C ASN A 109 -9.53 0.78 21.27
N GLU A 110 -8.23 0.51 21.48
CA GLU A 110 -7.23 1.52 21.86
C GLU A 110 -6.64 2.28 20.67
N VAL A 111 -6.84 1.79 19.43
CA VAL A 111 -6.56 2.59 18.24
C VAL A 111 -7.56 3.73 18.19
N THR A 112 -7.19 4.86 18.79
CA THR A 112 -7.85 6.15 18.59
C THR A 112 -8.00 6.34 17.08
N PRO A 113 -9.22 6.52 16.52
CA PRO A 113 -9.37 6.80 15.11
C PRO A 113 -8.40 7.93 14.75
N PRO A 114 -7.65 7.84 13.62
CA PRO A 114 -6.67 8.85 13.25
C PRO A 114 -7.31 10.20 13.47
N ALA A 115 -6.72 10.97 14.40
CA ALA A 115 -7.39 12.08 15.07
C ALA A 115 -8.15 12.93 14.04
N PRO A 116 -9.36 13.43 14.36
CA PRO A 116 -10.17 14.26 13.47
C PRO A 116 -9.51 15.60 13.07
N ARG A 117 -8.19 15.75 13.24
CA ARG A 117 -7.37 16.84 12.71
C ARG A 117 -7.66 17.06 11.22
N THR A 118 -7.89 16.03 10.41
CA THR A 118 -8.16 16.23 8.97
C THR A 118 -9.54 16.83 8.70
N VAL A 119 -10.55 16.54 9.52
CA VAL A 119 -11.90 17.10 9.33
C VAL A 119 -12.10 18.44 10.04
N GLU A 120 -11.42 18.69 11.15
CA GLU A 120 -11.43 20.00 11.82
C GLU A 120 -10.63 21.05 11.04
N THR A 121 -9.46 20.69 10.47
CA THR A 121 -8.68 21.64 9.65
C THR A 121 -9.42 21.97 8.36
N VAL A 122 -10.06 21.00 7.70
CA VAL A 122 -10.89 21.24 6.51
C VAL A 122 -12.14 22.08 6.84
N LYS A 123 -12.73 21.92 8.02
CA LYS A 123 -13.85 22.77 8.47
C LYS A 123 -13.40 24.21 8.74
N ALA A 124 -12.25 24.39 9.38
CA ALA A 124 -11.67 25.71 9.62
C ALA A 124 -11.32 26.42 8.30
N ASP A 125 -10.73 25.71 7.34
CA ASP A 125 -10.39 26.25 6.01
C ASP A 125 -11.65 26.67 5.23
N ILE A 126 -12.77 25.94 5.36
CA ILE A 126 -14.05 26.30 4.71
C ILE A 126 -14.68 27.53 5.36
N GLU A 127 -14.52 27.70 6.68
CA GLU A 127 -15.08 28.82 7.42
C GLU A 127 -14.32 30.13 7.12
N GLU A 128 -12.98 30.07 7.05
CA GLU A 128 -12.11 31.19 6.66
C GLU A 128 -12.37 31.65 5.21
N LEU A 129 -12.59 30.71 4.28
CA LEU A 129 -12.96 31.02 2.90
C LEU A 129 -14.37 31.62 2.76
N LYS A 130 -15.27 31.36 3.73
CA LYS A 130 -16.64 31.89 3.73
C LYS A 130 -16.68 33.32 4.27
N GLU A 131 -15.86 33.64 5.28
CA GLU A 131 -15.70 35.00 5.80
C GLU A 131 -14.97 35.92 4.80
N ALA A 132 -14.00 35.40 4.04
CA ALA A 132 -13.33 36.18 2.99
C ALA A 132 -14.22 36.54 1.78
N ARG A 133 -15.43 35.95 1.69
CA ARG A 133 -16.38 36.14 0.57
C ARG A 133 -17.59 37.01 0.94
N SER A 134 -17.77 37.35 2.22
CA SER A 134 -18.81 38.28 2.71
C SER A 134 -18.24 39.66 2.95
#